data_AF-A0A533XBD4-F1
#
_entry.id   AF-A0A533XBD4-F1
#
_cell.length_a   1.000
_cell.length_b   1.000
_cell.length_c   1.000
_cell.angle_alpha   90.00
_cell.angle_beta   90.00
_cell.angle_gamma   90.00
#
_symmetry.space_group_name_H-M   'P 1'
#
loop_
_entity.id
_entity.type
_entity.pdbx_description
1 polymer ?
#
loop_
_entity_poly.entity_id
_entity_poly.type
_entity_poly.pdbx_seq_one_letter_code
_entity_poly.pdbx_strand_id
1 'polypeptide(L)'
;MAGPSYPVLFMKTGRTDWTPVGEENLYSIIDGKNNTAAVVICDSDGNTKAMSSWLSREDAAKSASILQSRGIERFKGDVKLPI
;
A
#
# COMPACT_ATOMS: atom_id res chain seq x y z
N MET A 1 12.29 -21.61 -1.23
CA MET A 1 12.02 -21.66 -2.68
C MET A 1 10.91 -20.65 -2.96
N ALA A 2 11.18 -19.62 -3.75
CA ALA A 2 10.15 -18.73 -4.27
C ALA A 2 9.71 -19.27 -5.63
N GLY A 3 8.42 -19.54 -5.81
CA GLY A 3 7.86 -19.96 -7.10
C GLY A 3 7.88 -18.82 -8.12
N PRO A 4 7.71 -19.11 -9.43
CA PRO A 4 7.68 -18.08 -10.45
C PRO A 4 6.49 -17.14 -10.23
N SER A 5 6.72 -15.82 -10.29
CA SER A 5 5.66 -14.80 -10.35
C SER A 5 5.59 -14.21 -11.75
N TYR A 6 4.37 -13.99 -12.24
CA TYR A 6 4.11 -13.29 -13.50
C TYR A 6 3.62 -11.88 -13.16
N PRO A 7 4.11 -10.83 -13.84
CA PRO A 7 3.56 -9.49 -13.67
C PRO A 7 2.11 -9.49 -14.17
N VAL A 8 1.19 -8.96 -13.37
CA VAL A 8 -0.23 -8.81 -13.71
C VAL A 8 -0.54 -7.32 -13.77
N LEU A 9 -1.09 -6.85 -14.89
CA LEU A 9 -1.53 -5.47 -15.08
C LEU A 9 -3.07 -5.43 -15.01
N PHE A 10 -3.62 -4.61 -14.12
CA PHE A 10 -5.05 -4.33 -14.05
C PHE A 10 -5.34 -3.00 -14.73
N MET A 11 -6.36 -2.95 -15.59
CA MET A 11 -6.82 -1.73 -16.26
C MET A 11 -8.20 -1.34 -15.75
N LYS A 12 -8.44 -0.05 -15.50
CA LYS A 12 -9.75 0.49 -15.12
C LYS A 12 -10.34 1.05 -16.40
N THR A 13 -11.50 0.52 -16.77
CA THR A 13 -12.22 1.02 -17.95
C THR A 13 -12.90 2.34 -17.59
N GLY A 14 -12.49 3.43 -18.25
CA GLY A 14 -13.26 4.66 -18.36
C GLY A 14 -14.16 4.63 -19.60
N ARG A 15 -15.08 5.59 -19.74
CA ARG A 15 -15.96 5.70 -20.93
C ARG A 15 -15.20 5.88 -22.25
N THR A 16 -13.96 6.38 -22.22
CA THR A 16 -13.16 6.65 -23.44
C THR A 16 -11.65 6.39 -23.28
N ASP A 17 -11.14 6.19 -22.06
CA ASP A 17 -9.69 6.05 -21.81
C ASP A 17 -9.38 4.82 -20.96
N TRP A 18 -8.25 4.19 -21.28
CA TRP A 18 -7.67 3.09 -20.51
C TRP A 18 -6.50 3.63 -19.70
N THR A 19 -6.66 3.69 -18.38
CA THR A 19 -5.57 4.05 -17.48
C THR A 19 -5.09 2.80 -16.75
N PRO A 20 -3.77 2.55 -16.68
CA PRO A 20 -3.24 1.49 -15.84
C PRO A 20 -3.62 1.75 -14.37
N VAL A 21 -4.08 0.71 -13.68
CA VAL A 21 -4.57 0.80 -12.30
C VAL A 21 -3.50 0.32 -11.36
N GLY A 22 -3.27 1.08 -10.29
CA GLY A 22 -2.31 0.65 -9.30
C GLY A 22 -0.92 0.57 -9.92
N GLU A 23 -0.54 1.48 -10.80
CA GLU A 23 0.88 1.75 -11.05
C GLU A 23 1.44 2.69 -9.97
N GLU A 24 0.60 3.56 -9.39
CA GLU A 24 1.02 4.43 -8.30
C GLU A 24 1.28 3.62 -7.03
N ASN A 25 2.29 4.02 -6.26
CA ASN A 25 2.56 3.45 -4.95
C ASN A 25 2.38 4.56 -3.93
N LEU A 26 1.30 4.48 -3.16
CA LEU A 26 1.06 5.30 -1.98
C LEU A 26 1.30 4.46 -0.74
N TYR A 27 1.60 5.11 0.38
CA TYR A 27 1.70 4.41 1.67
C TYR A 27 0.64 4.87 2.66
N SER A 28 0.24 3.99 3.57
CA SER A 28 -0.57 4.34 4.73
C SER A 28 -0.11 3.56 5.96
N ILE A 29 -0.57 3.97 7.14
CA ILE A 29 -0.36 3.26 8.40
C ILE A 29 -1.71 2.80 8.90
N ILE A 30 -1.83 1.50 9.17
CA ILE A 30 -3.01 0.90 9.81
C ILE A 30 -2.68 0.54 11.24
N ASP A 31 -3.61 0.79 12.15
CA ASP A 31 -3.47 0.45 13.56
C ASP A 31 -3.91 -1.01 13.80
N GLY A 32 -3.10 -1.73 14.56
CA GLY A 32 -3.36 -3.10 15.02
C GLY A 32 -3.73 -3.15 16.51
N LYS A 33 -3.86 -4.37 17.03
CA LYS A 33 -4.06 -4.62 18.47
C LYS A 33 -2.75 -4.41 19.24
N ASN A 34 -2.82 -4.29 20.57
CA ASN A 34 -1.65 -4.26 21.47
C ASN A 34 -0.59 -3.20 21.09
N ASN A 35 -1.03 -2.00 20.73
CA ASN A 35 -0.14 -0.90 20.32
C ASN A 35 0.77 -1.21 19.13
N THR A 36 0.33 -2.12 18.26
CA THR A 36 1.00 -2.41 16.99
C THR A 36 0.41 -1.59 15.85
N ALA A 37 1.18 -1.45 14.78
CA ALA A 37 0.74 -0.86 13.52
C ALA A 37 1.44 -1.58 12.35
N ALA A 38 0.90 -1.44 11.16
CA ALA A 38 1.53 -1.92 9.94
C ALA A 38 1.58 -0.80 8.90
N VAL A 39 2.61 -0.83 8.06
CA VAL A 39 2.74 0.06 6.91
C VAL A 39 2.24 -0.68 5.68
N VAL A 40 1.36 -0.03 4.92
CA VAL A 40 0.69 -0.59 3.76
C VAL A 40 1.07 0.20 2.54
N ILE A 41 1.43 -0.48 1.45
CA ILE A 41 1.48 0.10 0.11
C ILE A 41 0.12 -0.14 -0.55
N CYS A 42 -0.48 0.92 -1.07
CA CYS A 42 -1.80 0.89 -1.69
C CYS A 42 -1.84 1.78 -2.94
N ASP A 43 -2.87 1.57 -3.77
CA ASP A 43 -3.20 2.47 -4.87
C ASP A 43 -4.07 3.65 -4.42
N SER A 44 -4.43 4.53 -5.36
CA SER A 44 -5.26 5.72 -5.12
C SER A 44 -6.72 5.43 -4.75
N ASP A 45 -7.23 4.23 -5.04
CA ASP A 45 -8.54 3.73 -4.59
C ASP A 45 -8.46 3.03 -3.21
N GLY A 46 -7.27 3.01 -2.60
CA GLY A 46 -7.00 2.43 -1.28
C GLY A 46 -6.82 0.91 -1.28
N ASN A 47 -6.70 0.25 -2.43
CA ASN A 47 -6.52 -1.21 -2.46
C ASN A 47 -5.08 -1.56 -2.09
N THR A 48 -4.92 -2.50 -1.16
CA THR A 48 -3.61 -2.92 -0.66
C THR A 48 -2.86 -3.76 -1.70
N LYS A 49 -1.61 -3.37 -1.96
CA LYS A 49 -0.65 -4.10 -2.80
C LYS A 49 0.35 -4.90 -1.99
N ALA A 50 0.80 -4.33 -0.87
CA ALA A 50 1.73 -4.96 0.05
C ALA A 50 1.51 -4.41 1.46
N MET A 51 1.79 -5.22 2.47
CA MET A 51 1.65 -4.84 3.88
C MET A 51 2.85 -5.42 4.65
N SER A 52 3.40 -4.64 5.57
CA SER A 52 4.43 -5.14 6.49
C SER A 52 3.83 -6.16 7.46
N SER A 53 4.68 -6.93 8.15
CA SER A 53 4.22 -7.56 9.40
C SER A 53 3.74 -6.48 10.40
N TRP A 54 3.00 -6.89 11.42
CA TRP A 54 2.70 -6.01 12.54
C TRP A 54 3.99 -5.60 13.25
N LEU A 55 4.17 -4.30 13.45
CA LEU A 55 5.32 -3.68 14.10
C LEU A 55 4.86 -2.90 15.32
N SER A 56 5.78 -2.49 16.18
CA SER A 56 5.53 -1.41 17.15
C SER A 56 5.14 -0.13 16.40
N ARG A 57 4.26 0.71 16.96
CA ARG A 57 3.89 2.01 16.35
C ARG A 57 5.11 2.86 15.99
N GLU A 58 6.15 2.85 16.81
CA GLU A 58 7.39 3.59 16.58
C GLU A 58 8.12 3.11 15.32
N ASP A 59 8.20 1.79 15.12
CA ASP A 59 8.89 1.22 13.96
C ASP A 59 8.07 1.40 12.68
N ALA A 60 6.73 1.29 12.76
CA ALA A 60 5.86 1.64 11.66
C ALA A 60 6.01 3.12 11.25
N ALA A 61 6.13 4.03 12.23
CA ALA A 61 6.38 5.45 11.98
C ALA A 61 7.75 5.69 11.31
N LYS A 62 8.82 4.98 11.73
CA LYS A 62 10.13 5.03 11.07
C LYS A 62 10.05 4.57 9.62
N SER A 63 9.40 3.42 9.37
CA SER A 63 9.20 2.90 8.01
C SER A 63 8.41 3.89 7.14
N ALA A 64 7.35 4.50 7.67
CA ALA A 64 6.59 5.54 6.98
C ALA A 64 7.43 6.78 6.63
N SER A 65 8.30 7.21 7.55
CA SER A 65 9.23 8.33 7.31
C SER A 65 10.22 8.02 6.17
N ILE A 66 10.72 6.78 6.11
CA ILE A 66 11.59 6.34 5.02
C ILE A 66 10.84 6.38 3.67
N LEU A 67 9.59 5.90 3.63
CA LEU A 67 8.78 5.95 2.40
C LEU A 67 8.53 7.40 1.95
N GLN A 68 8.17 8.28 2.89
CA GLN A 68 8.00 9.70 2.62
C GLN A 68 9.28 10.35 2.08
N SER A 69 10.44 10.07 2.70
CA SER A 69 11.74 10.57 2.25
C SER A 69 12.14 10.07 0.87
N ARG A 70 11.53 8.99 0.38
CA ARG A 70 11.73 8.45 -0.97
C ARG A 70 10.72 8.98 -1.98
N GLY A 71 9.89 9.95 -1.58
CA GLY A 71 8.87 10.56 -2.45
C GLY A 71 7.61 9.71 -2.62
N ILE A 72 7.41 8.68 -1.78
CA ILE A 72 6.17 7.89 -1.79
C ILE A 72 5.15 8.65 -0.96
N GLU A 73 4.05 9.05 -1.59
CA GLU A 73 3.04 9.89 -0.96
C GLU A 73 2.14 9.11 0.01
N ARG A 74 1.65 9.80 1.03
CA ARG A 74 0.74 9.21 2.03
C ARG A 74 -0.69 9.18 1.49
N PHE A 75 -1.27 8.00 1.42
CA PHE A 75 -2.70 7.81 1.23
C PHE A 75 -3.46 8.19 2.51
N LYS A 76 -4.50 9.02 2.36
CA LYS A 76 -5.30 9.56 3.46
C LYS A 76 -6.72 8.98 3.55
N GLY A 77 -7.11 8.12 2.62
CA GLY A 77 -8.41 7.45 2.63
C GLY A 77 -8.39 6.12 3.41
N ASP A 78 -9.50 5.40 3.33
CA ASP A 78 -9.64 4.07 3.93
C ASP A 78 -8.87 3.01 3.13
N VAL A 79 -7.96 2.33 3.83
CA VAL A 79 -7.19 1.21 3.27
C VAL A 79 -8.05 -0.04 3.26
N LYS A 80 -8.16 -0.68 2.09
CA LYS A 80 -8.84 -1.96 1.90
C LYS A 80 -7.81 -3.06 2.00
N LEU A 81 -7.82 -3.80 3.11
CA LEU A 81 -6.97 -4.98 3.28
C LEU A 81 -7.54 -6.14 2.46
N PRO A 82 -6.69 -7.02 1.90
CA PRO A 82 -7.16 -8.22 1.23
C PRO A 82 -7.85 -9.13 2.26
N ILE A 83 -9.01 -9.67 1.88
CA ILE A 83 -9.77 -10.66 2.65
C ILE A 83 -9.13 -12.04 2.61
#